data_AF-A0A940VLF3-F1
#
_entry.id   AF-A0A940VLF3-F1
#
_cell.length_a   1.000
_cell.length_b   1.000
_cell.length_c   1.000
_cell.angle_alpha   90.00
_cell.angle_beta   90.00
_cell.angle_gamma   90.00
#
_symmetry.space_group_name_H-M   'P 1'
#
loop_
_entity.id
_entity.type
_entity.pdbx_description
1 polymer ?
#
loop_
_entity_poly.entity_id
_entity_poly.type
_entity_poly.pdbx_seq_one_letter_code
_entity_poly.pdbx_strand_id
1 'polypeptide(L)'
;MTFQGYRRSDGKVGIRNHVLLLPTSVCAARVASDIAREVPGCVAACHAYGCCQVGADARLTFRTLVNTAANPNVGAIVVVGLGCEGLEPLSLLQAVENLGKAARGIVIQDEGGSLNTIRRGVAVAGRMAETLSTQPREEVPASSLLLGLECGGSDATSGLAANPALGVASDLLIAGGGACILSETTESIGAEHVLARRAVDDQVRRKLLEIVRACEERALQMGEDLRGSQPTPGNISGGITTI
;
A
#
# COMPACT_ATOMS: atom_id res chain seq x y z
N MET A 1 -14.83 3.24 -21.85
CA MET A 1 -13.94 4.35 -21.44
C MET A 1 -12.50 3.85 -21.46
N THR A 2 -11.56 4.70 -21.87
CA THR A 2 -10.12 4.39 -21.92
C THR A 2 -9.31 5.45 -21.16
N PHE A 3 -8.06 5.13 -20.81
CA PHE A 3 -7.10 6.07 -20.25
C PHE A 3 -5.67 5.74 -20.70
N GLN A 4 -4.74 6.68 -20.51
CA GLN A 4 -3.32 6.50 -20.82
C GLN A 4 -2.58 5.89 -19.62
N GLY A 5 -2.13 4.64 -19.74
CA GLY A 5 -1.48 3.89 -18.66
C GLY A 5 -0.19 3.17 -19.08
N TYR A 6 0.53 2.63 -18.11
CA TYR A 6 1.76 1.84 -18.32
C TYR A 6 1.43 0.35 -18.18
N ARG A 7 1.38 -0.36 -19.31
CA ARG A 7 1.17 -1.81 -19.31
C ARG A 7 2.39 -2.53 -18.74
N ARG A 8 2.16 -3.51 -17.88
CA ARG A 8 3.19 -4.37 -17.28
C ARG A 8 3.19 -5.75 -17.93
N SER A 9 4.31 -6.46 -17.77
CA SER A 9 4.49 -7.83 -18.27
C SER A 9 3.52 -8.83 -17.65
N ASP A 10 3.04 -8.58 -16.42
CA ASP A 10 2.02 -9.37 -15.73
C ASP A 10 0.57 -9.04 -16.15
N GLY A 11 0.39 -8.17 -17.15
CA GLY A 11 -0.91 -7.76 -17.68
C GLY A 11 -1.59 -6.63 -16.91
N LYS A 12 -1.09 -6.24 -15.72
CA LYS A 12 -1.63 -5.10 -14.96
C LYS A 12 -1.23 -3.77 -15.58
N VAL A 13 -1.92 -2.71 -15.19
CA VAL A 13 -1.68 -1.35 -15.71
C VAL A 13 -1.44 -0.36 -14.59
N GLY A 14 -0.34 0.39 -14.69
CA GLY A 14 -0.03 1.50 -13.79
C GLY A 14 -0.55 2.83 -14.36
N ILE A 15 -1.04 3.71 -13.50
CA ILE A 15 -1.32 5.12 -13.83
C ILE A 15 -0.09 6.02 -13.63
N ARG A 16 0.96 5.48 -12.99
CA ARG A 16 2.28 6.10 -12.77
C ARG A 16 3.40 5.11 -13.12
N ASN A 17 4.64 5.62 -13.19
CA ASN A 17 5.82 4.82 -13.46
C ASN A 17 6.97 5.22 -12.53
N HIS A 18 6.92 4.73 -11.30
CA HIS A 18 7.85 5.10 -10.25
C HIS A 18 9.03 4.13 -10.14
N VAL A 19 10.17 4.67 -9.73
CA VAL A 19 11.24 3.90 -9.07
C VAL A 19 10.90 3.86 -7.58
N LEU A 20 10.72 2.66 -7.02
CA LEU A 20 10.39 2.47 -5.62
C LEU A 20 11.66 2.25 -4.79
N LEU A 21 11.91 3.14 -3.84
CA LEU A 21 12.88 2.94 -2.77
C LEU A 21 12.18 2.17 -1.65
N LEU A 22 12.61 0.92 -1.44
CA LEU A 22 12.00 -0.02 -0.52
C LEU A 22 12.96 -0.30 0.66
N PRO A 23 12.87 0.45 1.76
CA PRO A 23 13.66 0.17 2.94
C PRO A 23 13.21 -1.17 3.59
N THR A 24 14.16 -1.97 4.04
CA THR A 24 13.92 -3.25 4.75
C THR A 24 13.60 -3.04 6.24
N SER A 25 13.90 -1.85 6.77
CA SER A 25 13.70 -1.48 8.16
C SER A 25 13.58 0.03 8.33
N VAL A 26 13.05 0.45 9.48
CA VAL A 26 12.99 1.86 9.89
C VAL A 26 14.37 2.54 9.89
N CYS A 27 15.45 1.81 10.16
CA CYS A 27 16.81 2.34 10.14
C CYS A 27 17.28 2.75 8.73
N ALA A 28 16.78 2.09 7.69
CA ALA A 28 17.06 2.41 6.30
C ALA A 28 16.09 3.47 5.72
N ALA A 29 14.97 3.75 6.40
CA ALA A 29 13.90 4.60 5.89
C ALA A 29 14.38 6.01 5.54
N ARG A 30 15.27 6.59 6.35
CA ARG A 30 15.78 7.94 6.09
C ARG A 30 16.62 8.00 4.82
N VAL A 31 17.55 7.05 4.65
CA VAL A 31 18.40 6.94 3.46
C VAL A 31 17.54 6.73 2.21
N ALA A 32 16.54 5.83 2.27
CA ALA A 32 15.59 5.62 1.18
C ALA A 32 14.83 6.91 0.80
N SER A 33 14.35 7.65 1.80
CA SER A 33 13.62 8.91 1.61
C SER A 33 14.49 10.01 1.02
N ASP A 34 15.75 10.10 1.45
CA ASP A 34 16.70 11.08 0.93
C ASP A 34 17.07 10.77 -0.53
N ILE A 35 17.30 9.49 -0.89
CA ILE A 35 17.49 9.11 -2.31
C ILE A 35 16.27 9.48 -3.15
N ALA A 36 15.06 9.18 -2.67
CA ALA A 36 13.82 9.47 -3.40
C ALA A 36 13.61 10.97 -3.63
N ARG A 37 14.07 11.83 -2.72
CA ARG A 37 13.95 13.30 -2.85
C ARG A 37 14.86 13.86 -3.93
N GLU A 38 16.04 13.28 -4.12
CA GLU A 38 17.04 13.77 -5.07
C GLU A 38 16.74 13.38 -6.53
N VAL A 39 15.94 12.33 -6.77
CA VAL A 39 15.68 11.80 -8.11
C VAL A 39 14.19 11.91 -8.47
N PRO A 40 13.81 12.78 -9.42
CA PRO A 40 12.42 12.88 -9.88
C PRO A 40 11.84 11.54 -10.35
N GLY A 41 10.58 11.28 -10.00
CA GLY A 41 9.92 10.02 -10.32
C GLY A 41 10.17 8.89 -9.32
N CYS A 42 11.06 9.07 -8.36
CA CYS A 42 11.26 8.15 -7.26
C CYS A 42 10.26 8.36 -6.11
N VAL A 43 9.90 7.27 -5.42
CA VAL A 43 9.07 7.30 -4.21
C VAL A 43 9.63 6.31 -3.18
N ALA A 44 9.54 6.65 -1.89
CA ALA A 44 9.94 5.75 -0.81
C ALA A 44 8.72 5.18 -0.09
N ALA A 45 8.69 3.87 0.12
CA ALA A 45 7.66 3.18 0.92
C ALA A 45 8.22 2.80 2.29
N CYS A 46 8.31 3.79 3.17
CA CYS A 46 8.85 3.62 4.52
C CYS A 46 7.84 2.93 5.46
N HIS A 47 8.34 2.11 6.38
CA HIS A 47 7.56 1.52 7.46
C HIS A 47 8.28 1.71 8.81
N ALA A 48 7.54 1.60 9.91
CA ALA A 48 8.04 1.87 11.26
C ALA A 48 8.74 0.67 11.93
N TYR A 49 8.71 -0.50 11.28
CA TYR A 49 9.22 -1.74 11.87
C TYR A 49 10.73 -1.92 11.70
N GLY A 50 11.36 -2.54 12.70
CA GLY A 50 12.79 -2.86 12.72
C GLY A 50 13.06 -4.34 12.97
N CYS A 51 14.24 -4.66 13.50
CA CYS A 51 14.78 -6.02 13.58
C CYS A 51 13.99 -7.00 14.48
N CYS A 52 13.12 -6.50 15.37
CA CYS A 52 12.49 -7.30 16.42
C CYS A 52 11.11 -7.89 16.05
N GLN A 53 10.74 -7.89 14.77
CA GLN A 53 9.50 -8.55 14.34
C GLN A 53 9.66 -10.07 14.39
N VAL A 54 8.62 -10.77 14.86
CA VAL A 54 8.65 -12.23 15.02
C VAL A 54 7.43 -12.90 14.38
N GLY A 55 7.61 -14.13 13.91
CA GLY A 55 6.53 -15.00 13.47
C GLY A 55 5.59 -14.36 12.44
N ALA A 56 4.31 -14.21 12.81
CA ALA A 56 3.28 -13.69 11.92
C ALA A 56 3.48 -12.22 11.55
N ASP A 57 4.06 -11.42 12.46
CA ASP A 57 4.28 -9.99 12.25
C ASP A 57 5.36 -9.75 11.18
N ALA A 58 6.51 -10.43 11.30
CA ALA A 58 7.58 -10.36 10.30
C ALA A 58 7.11 -10.83 8.91
N ARG A 59 6.31 -11.92 8.86
CA ARG A 59 5.73 -12.41 7.60
C ARG A 59 4.74 -11.43 6.99
N LEU A 60 3.95 -10.74 7.81
CA LEU A 60 3.03 -9.71 7.35
C LEU A 60 3.80 -8.55 6.72
N THR A 61 4.82 -8.01 7.40
CA THR A 61 5.67 -6.95 6.84
C THR A 61 6.31 -7.37 5.53
N PHE A 62 6.96 -8.54 5.49
CA PHE A 62 7.61 -9.04 4.28
C PHE A 62 6.62 -9.14 3.11
N ARG A 63 5.45 -9.75 3.34
CA ARG A 63 4.39 -9.85 2.32
C ARG A 63 3.92 -8.48 1.86
N THR A 64 3.76 -7.53 2.78
CA THR A 64 3.36 -6.16 2.45
C THR A 64 4.41 -5.46 1.60
N LEU A 65 5.69 -5.56 1.93
CA LEU A 65 6.78 -4.96 1.14
C LEU A 65 6.84 -5.53 -0.29
N VAL A 66 6.73 -6.86 -0.44
CA VAL A 66 6.68 -7.52 -1.75
C VAL A 66 5.45 -7.07 -2.55
N ASN A 67 4.27 -6.97 -1.92
CA ASN A 67 3.06 -6.52 -2.60
C ASN A 67 3.09 -5.03 -2.97
N THR A 68 3.74 -4.19 -2.16
CA THR A 68 4.01 -2.78 -2.50
C THR A 68 4.91 -2.69 -3.73
N ALA A 69 5.98 -3.51 -3.79
CA ALA A 69 6.82 -3.62 -4.98
C ALA A 69 6.09 -4.17 -6.21
N ALA A 70 5.10 -5.05 -6.01
CA ALA A 70 4.27 -5.61 -7.08
C ALA A 70 3.27 -4.60 -7.67
N ASN A 71 2.99 -3.48 -7.00
CA ASN A 71 2.07 -2.46 -7.49
C ASN A 71 2.39 -2.03 -8.94
N PRO A 72 1.41 -1.95 -9.85
CA PRO A 72 1.67 -1.65 -11.26
C PRO A 72 2.17 -0.22 -11.50
N ASN A 73 2.04 0.69 -10.53
CA ASN A 73 2.67 2.01 -10.57
C ASN A 73 4.19 1.97 -10.36
N VAL A 74 4.74 0.83 -9.94
CA VAL A 74 6.18 0.61 -9.75
C VAL A 74 6.76 -0.04 -11.00
N GLY A 75 7.69 0.66 -11.67
CA GLY A 75 8.42 0.17 -12.84
C GLY A 75 9.81 -0.40 -12.52
N ALA A 76 10.45 0.09 -11.45
CA ALA A 76 11.75 -0.38 -10.98
C ALA A 76 11.85 -0.23 -9.45
N ILE A 77 12.77 -0.98 -8.82
CA ILE A 77 12.86 -1.12 -7.38
C ILE A 77 14.32 -0.99 -6.92
N VAL A 78 14.54 -0.25 -5.84
CA VAL A 78 15.81 -0.24 -5.10
C VAL A 78 15.52 -0.67 -3.67
N VAL A 79 16.00 -1.84 -3.28
CA VAL A 79 15.92 -2.33 -1.90
C VAL A 79 17.05 -1.68 -1.11
N VAL A 80 16.69 -1.00 -0.02
CA VAL A 80 17.66 -0.29 0.84
C VAL A 80 17.74 -0.99 2.19
N GLY A 81 18.86 -1.66 2.44
CA GLY A 81 19.15 -2.34 3.70
C GLY A 81 20.07 -1.53 4.60
N LEU A 82 19.97 -1.71 5.92
CA LEU A 82 21.03 -1.26 6.83
C LEU A 82 22.18 -2.26 6.82
N GLY A 83 21.88 -3.56 6.91
CA GLY A 83 22.83 -4.67 6.90
C GLY A 83 22.83 -5.54 8.17
N CYS A 84 22.01 -5.20 9.17
CA CYS A 84 21.92 -5.95 10.44
C CYS A 84 20.48 -6.30 10.86
N GLU A 85 19.50 -6.01 10.00
CA GLU A 85 18.10 -6.29 10.25
C GLU A 85 17.73 -7.76 10.08
N GLY A 86 16.71 -8.20 10.85
CA GLY A 86 16.20 -9.58 10.79
C GLY A 86 15.50 -9.91 9.47
N LEU A 87 14.98 -8.90 8.75
CA LEU A 87 14.53 -9.04 7.37
C LEU A 87 15.75 -8.83 6.47
N GLU A 88 16.42 -9.93 6.13
CA GLU A 88 17.64 -9.88 5.35
C GLU A 88 17.38 -9.20 3.98
N PRO A 89 18.11 -8.12 3.63
CA PRO A 89 17.93 -7.42 2.36
C PRO A 89 18.01 -8.32 1.14
N LEU A 90 18.84 -9.36 1.19
CA LEU A 90 18.99 -10.33 0.11
C LEU A 90 17.71 -11.14 -0.12
N SER A 91 17.02 -11.54 0.96
CA SER A 91 15.75 -12.28 0.86
C SER A 91 14.65 -11.42 0.23
N LEU A 92 14.57 -10.13 0.59
CA LEU A 92 13.60 -9.22 -0.03
C LEU A 92 13.96 -8.93 -1.49
N LEU A 93 15.24 -8.67 -1.78
CA LEU A 93 15.73 -8.45 -3.14
C LEU A 93 15.36 -9.62 -4.06
N GLN A 94 15.65 -10.85 -3.63
CA GLN A 94 15.32 -12.04 -4.41
C GLN A 94 13.81 -12.18 -4.65
N ALA A 95 12.99 -11.89 -3.64
CA ALA A 95 11.53 -11.94 -3.79
C ALA A 95 11.01 -10.89 -4.79
N VAL A 96 11.59 -9.68 -4.81
CA VAL A 96 11.15 -8.63 -5.74
C VAL A 96 11.70 -8.79 -7.15
N GLU A 97 12.85 -9.43 -7.32
CA GLU A 97 13.40 -9.78 -8.66
C GLU A 97 12.46 -10.72 -9.42
N ASN A 98 11.79 -11.63 -8.69
CA ASN A 98 10.79 -12.54 -9.26
C ASN A 98 9.52 -11.83 -9.80
N LEU A 99 9.35 -10.53 -9.53
CA LEU A 99 8.23 -9.74 -10.07
C LEU A 99 8.43 -9.33 -11.53
N GLY A 100 9.58 -9.64 -12.15
CA GLY A 100 9.88 -9.26 -13.53
C GLY A 100 10.14 -7.77 -13.72
N LYS A 101 10.52 -7.06 -12.64
CA LYS A 101 10.87 -5.64 -12.64
C LYS A 101 12.36 -5.48 -12.38
N ALA A 102 12.96 -4.42 -12.91
CA ALA A 102 14.36 -4.12 -12.60
C ALA A 102 14.51 -3.82 -11.09
N ALA A 103 15.30 -4.62 -10.39
CA ALA A 103 15.56 -4.47 -8.96
C ALA A 103 17.05 -4.38 -8.66
N ARG A 104 17.44 -3.59 -7.65
CA ARG A 104 18.82 -3.51 -7.13
C ARG A 104 18.80 -3.41 -5.62
N GLY A 105 19.71 -4.11 -4.94
CA GLY A 105 19.96 -3.94 -3.51
C GLY A 105 21.11 -2.97 -3.25
N ILE A 106 20.98 -2.18 -2.19
CA ILE A 106 22.06 -1.36 -1.64
C ILE A 106 22.01 -1.50 -0.11
N VAL A 107 23.16 -1.77 0.51
CA VAL A 107 23.28 -2.00 1.95
C VAL A 107 24.14 -0.91 2.56
N ILE A 108 23.62 -0.20 3.56
CA ILE A 108 24.25 1.00 4.11
C ILE A 108 25.63 0.70 4.72
N GLN A 109 25.76 -0.41 5.43
CA GLN A 109 27.03 -0.81 6.04
C GLN A 109 28.09 -1.18 4.99
N ASP A 110 27.69 -1.85 3.91
CA ASP A 110 28.61 -2.24 2.82
C ASP A 110 29.12 -1.02 2.05
N GLU A 111 28.29 0.02 1.91
CA GLU A 111 28.68 1.29 1.26
C GLU A 111 29.51 2.20 2.20
N GLY A 112 29.75 1.79 3.45
CA GLY A 112 30.51 2.57 4.44
C GLY A 112 29.73 3.75 5.02
N GLY A 113 28.40 3.64 5.11
CA GLY A 113 27.54 4.59 5.81
C GLY A 113 26.59 5.39 4.90
N SER A 114 25.70 6.17 5.55
CA SER A 114 24.54 6.78 4.91
C SER A 114 24.87 7.71 3.75
N LEU A 115 25.90 8.56 3.87
CA LEU A 115 26.23 9.53 2.81
C LEU A 115 26.72 8.85 1.53
N ASN A 116 27.56 7.83 1.66
CA ASN A 116 28.02 7.04 0.51
C ASN A 116 26.85 6.27 -0.12
N THR A 117 26.00 5.69 0.72
CA THR A 117 24.79 4.98 0.28
C THR A 117 23.85 5.90 -0.49
N ILE A 118 23.63 7.12 -0.03
CA ILE A 118 22.78 8.10 -0.72
C ILE A 118 23.39 8.42 -2.09
N ARG A 119 24.70 8.71 -2.18
CA ARG A 119 25.36 8.97 -3.47
C ARG A 119 25.21 7.78 -4.44
N ARG A 120 25.43 6.56 -3.96
CA ARG A 120 25.26 5.34 -4.76
C ARG A 120 23.80 5.14 -5.18
N GLY A 121 22.87 5.32 -4.25
CA GLY A 121 21.44 5.19 -4.44
C GLY A 121 20.90 6.17 -5.47
N VAL A 122 21.29 7.44 -5.41
CA VAL A 122 20.94 8.47 -6.41
C VAL A 122 21.42 8.07 -7.80
N ALA A 123 22.66 7.58 -7.92
CA ALA A 123 23.18 7.13 -9.21
C ALA A 123 22.43 5.90 -9.77
N VAL A 124 22.05 4.95 -8.92
CA VAL A 124 21.28 3.75 -9.33
C VAL A 124 19.85 4.12 -9.70
N ALA A 125 19.16 4.85 -8.83
CA ALA A 125 17.78 5.28 -9.04
C ALA A 125 17.64 6.22 -10.24
N GLY A 126 18.63 7.10 -10.47
CA GLY A 126 18.68 7.98 -11.65
C GLY A 126 18.66 7.21 -12.96
N ARG A 127 19.53 6.19 -13.11
CA ARG A 127 19.54 5.33 -14.32
C ARG A 127 18.23 4.57 -14.51
N MET A 128 17.62 4.10 -13.41
CA MET A 128 16.30 3.46 -13.48
C MET A 128 15.23 4.45 -13.92
N ALA A 129 15.22 5.66 -13.36
CA ALA A 129 14.27 6.72 -13.72
C ALA A 129 14.42 7.16 -15.19
N GLU A 130 15.65 7.29 -15.69
CA GLU A 130 15.95 7.53 -17.11
C GLU A 130 15.38 6.41 -18.00
N THR A 131 15.53 5.15 -17.59
CA THR A 131 14.96 4.03 -18.34
C THR A 131 13.42 4.12 -18.35
N LEU A 132 12.80 4.35 -17.19
CA LEU A 132 11.35 4.46 -17.06
C LEU A 132 10.75 5.66 -17.80
N SER A 133 11.48 6.76 -17.95
CA SER A 133 11.00 7.97 -18.64
C SER A 133 10.84 7.77 -20.15
N THR A 134 11.56 6.81 -20.73
CA THR A 134 11.45 6.44 -22.15
C THR A 134 10.27 5.52 -22.46
N GLN A 135 9.59 4.98 -21.44
CA GLN A 135 8.46 4.08 -21.63
C GLN A 135 7.21 4.88 -21.98
N PRO A 136 6.59 4.65 -23.15
CA PRO A 136 5.37 5.36 -23.53
C PRO A 136 4.18 4.85 -22.70
N ARG A 137 3.19 5.73 -22.54
CA ARG A 137 1.86 5.29 -22.09
C ARG A 137 1.11 4.70 -23.28
N GLU A 138 0.25 3.76 -22.99
CA GLU A 138 -0.65 3.13 -23.95
C GLU A 138 -2.10 3.48 -23.60
N GLU A 139 -2.95 3.57 -24.62
CA GLU A 139 -4.38 3.61 -24.41
C GLU A 139 -4.86 2.24 -23.91
N VAL A 140 -5.48 2.22 -22.73
CA VAL A 140 -5.97 1.01 -22.06
C VAL A 140 -7.41 1.17 -21.62
N PRO A 141 -8.19 0.08 -21.51
CA PRO A 141 -9.56 0.18 -21.01
C PRO A 141 -9.58 0.59 -19.53
N ALA A 142 -10.58 1.37 -19.14
CA ALA A 142 -10.80 1.77 -17.75
C ALA A 142 -11.04 0.57 -16.81
N SER A 143 -11.44 -0.58 -17.35
CA SER A 143 -11.56 -1.86 -16.63
C SER A 143 -10.23 -2.34 -16.01
N SER A 144 -9.10 -1.82 -16.46
CA SER A 144 -7.79 -2.13 -15.88
C SER A 144 -7.51 -1.38 -14.57
N LEU A 145 -8.38 -0.46 -14.16
CA LEU A 145 -8.23 0.31 -12.93
C LEU A 145 -8.64 -0.51 -11.70
N LEU A 146 -7.86 -0.34 -10.63
CA LEU A 146 -8.18 -0.80 -9.29
C LEU A 146 -8.28 0.45 -8.40
N LEU A 147 -9.49 0.73 -7.90
CA LEU A 147 -9.76 1.91 -7.07
C LEU A 147 -9.78 1.53 -5.59
N GLY A 148 -8.86 2.09 -4.80
CA GLY A 148 -8.91 2.01 -3.33
C GLY A 148 -9.80 3.11 -2.76
N LEU A 149 -10.62 2.77 -1.76
CA LEU A 149 -11.55 3.64 -1.07
C LEU A 149 -11.14 3.72 0.41
N GLU A 150 -10.95 4.93 0.90
CA GLU A 150 -10.58 5.23 2.29
C GLU A 150 -11.28 6.52 2.70
N CYS A 151 -11.60 6.62 3.99
CA CYS A 151 -12.04 7.83 4.64
C CYS A 151 -10.82 8.58 5.22
N GLY A 152 -11.07 9.82 5.64
CA GLY A 152 -10.08 10.64 6.34
C GLY A 152 -10.69 11.15 7.65
N GLY A 153 -10.82 12.47 7.78
CA GLY A 153 -11.60 13.05 8.87
C GLY A 153 -13.09 13.02 8.55
N SER A 154 -13.77 11.91 8.82
CA SER A 154 -15.23 11.79 8.63
C SER A 154 -16.00 12.78 9.50
N ASP A 155 -17.06 13.34 8.94
CA ASP A 155 -17.98 14.28 9.57
C ASP A 155 -19.44 13.94 9.23
N ALA A 156 -20.39 14.70 9.76
CA ALA A 156 -21.82 14.52 9.51
C ALA A 156 -22.22 14.64 8.02
N THR A 157 -21.39 15.29 7.19
CA THR A 157 -21.67 15.46 5.76
C THR A 157 -21.09 14.33 4.91
N SER A 158 -20.13 13.58 5.44
CA SER A 158 -19.40 12.53 4.72
C SER A 158 -20.34 11.45 4.19
N GLY A 159 -21.26 10.98 5.04
CA GLY A 159 -22.31 10.03 4.67
C GLY A 159 -23.43 10.60 3.78
N LEU A 160 -23.49 11.93 3.59
CA LEU A 160 -24.52 12.61 2.81
C LEU A 160 -24.03 13.07 1.42
N ALA A 161 -22.71 13.25 1.25
CA ALA A 161 -22.13 13.81 0.03
C ALA A 161 -20.97 12.96 -0.52
N ALA A 162 -19.81 12.99 0.13
CA ALA A 162 -18.58 12.39 -0.42
C ALA A 162 -18.68 10.87 -0.55
N ASN A 163 -19.17 10.18 0.49
CA ASN A 163 -19.25 8.72 0.49
C ASN A 163 -20.29 8.20 -0.52
N PRO A 164 -21.51 8.78 -0.62
CA PRO A 164 -22.44 8.44 -1.70
C PRO A 164 -21.88 8.70 -3.10
N ALA A 165 -21.21 9.83 -3.33
CA ALA A 165 -20.60 10.14 -4.62
C ALA A 165 -19.51 9.14 -4.99
N LEU A 166 -18.66 8.76 -4.03
CA LEU A 166 -17.64 7.74 -4.20
C LEU A 166 -18.25 6.34 -4.44
N GLY A 167 -19.38 6.03 -3.79
CA GLY A 167 -20.15 4.81 -4.04
C GLY A 167 -20.65 4.73 -5.49
N VAL A 168 -21.22 5.82 -6.02
CA VAL A 168 -21.63 5.90 -7.43
C VAL A 168 -20.42 5.75 -8.37
N ALA A 169 -19.30 6.40 -8.07
CA ALA A 169 -18.08 6.25 -8.86
C ALA A 169 -17.55 4.80 -8.87
N SER A 170 -17.62 4.13 -7.72
CA SER A 170 -17.27 2.71 -7.58
C SER A 170 -18.19 1.82 -8.43
N ASP A 171 -19.51 2.03 -8.35
CA ASP A 171 -20.48 1.25 -9.13
C ASP A 171 -20.28 1.44 -10.64
N LEU A 172 -20.01 2.67 -11.09
CA LEU A 172 -19.70 2.96 -12.49
C LEU A 172 -18.43 2.25 -12.97
N LEU A 173 -17.38 2.20 -12.14
CA LEU A 173 -16.14 1.49 -12.48
C LEU A 173 -16.37 -0.03 -12.56
N ILE A 174 -17.07 -0.61 -11.59
CA ILE A 174 -17.40 -2.04 -11.55
C ILE A 174 -18.27 -2.42 -12.75
N ALA A 175 -19.27 -1.61 -13.10
CA ALA A 175 -20.10 -1.82 -14.29
C ALA A 175 -19.28 -1.77 -15.59
N GLY A 176 -18.19 -1.01 -15.61
CA GLY A 176 -17.21 -0.97 -16.70
C GLY A 176 -16.19 -2.12 -16.70
N GLY A 177 -16.29 -3.08 -15.78
CA GLY A 177 -15.38 -4.23 -15.65
C GLY A 177 -14.13 -3.96 -14.82
N GLY A 178 -14.05 -2.81 -14.13
CA GLY A 178 -12.98 -2.50 -13.17
C GLY A 178 -13.24 -3.11 -11.79
N ALA A 179 -12.38 -2.76 -10.83
CA ALA A 179 -12.50 -3.25 -9.46
C ALA A 179 -12.27 -2.13 -8.43
N CYS A 180 -12.92 -2.28 -7.28
CA CYS A 180 -12.78 -1.39 -6.13
C CYS A 180 -12.40 -2.18 -4.88
N ILE A 181 -11.66 -1.55 -3.98
CA ILE A 181 -11.30 -2.06 -2.65
C ILE A 181 -11.79 -1.05 -1.64
N LEU A 182 -12.69 -1.47 -0.75
CA LEU A 182 -12.99 -0.75 0.48
C LEU A 182 -12.12 -1.34 1.61
N SER A 183 -11.35 -0.50 2.29
CA SER A 183 -10.51 -0.91 3.41
C SER A 183 -11.18 -0.59 4.76
N GLU A 184 -10.39 -0.18 5.77
CA GLU A 184 -10.87 0.32 7.06
C GLU A 184 -11.80 -0.63 7.82
N THR A 185 -11.29 -1.81 8.20
CA THR A 185 -12.05 -2.80 8.98
C THR A 185 -12.72 -2.21 10.22
N THR A 186 -12.06 -1.26 10.89
CA THR A 186 -12.60 -0.56 12.07
C THR A 186 -13.81 0.32 11.76
N GLU A 187 -13.85 0.93 10.59
CA GLU A 187 -14.98 1.76 10.12
C GLU A 187 -16.15 0.91 9.62
N SER A 188 -15.94 -0.40 9.47
CA SER A 188 -17.02 -1.34 9.14
C SER A 188 -17.77 -1.87 10.37
N ILE A 189 -17.24 -1.67 11.60
CA ILE A 189 -17.88 -2.13 12.83
C ILE A 189 -19.21 -1.38 13.02
N GLY A 190 -20.28 -2.11 13.35
CA GLY A 190 -21.67 -1.64 13.39
C GLY A 190 -22.40 -1.70 12.05
N ALA A 191 -21.68 -1.57 10.92
CA ALA A 191 -22.23 -1.64 9.57
C ALA A 191 -21.92 -2.97 8.85
N GLU A 192 -21.19 -3.90 9.46
CA GLU A 192 -20.72 -5.15 8.84
C GLU A 192 -21.88 -6.01 8.33
N HIS A 193 -23.02 -5.97 9.02
CA HIS A 193 -24.24 -6.66 8.64
C HIS A 193 -24.84 -6.11 7.32
N VAL A 194 -24.61 -4.83 6.98
CA VAL A 194 -25.03 -4.23 5.71
C VAL A 194 -24.14 -4.73 4.56
N LEU A 195 -22.82 -4.79 4.79
CA LEU A 195 -21.87 -5.33 3.82
C LEU A 195 -22.09 -6.82 3.59
N ALA A 196 -22.30 -7.59 4.66
CA ALA A 196 -22.55 -9.03 4.62
C ALA A 196 -23.78 -9.40 3.77
N ARG A 197 -24.84 -8.58 3.77
CA ARG A 197 -26.03 -8.78 2.91
C ARG A 197 -25.74 -8.63 1.42
N ARG A 198 -24.66 -7.95 1.05
CA ARG A 198 -24.24 -7.72 -0.34
C ARG A 198 -23.17 -8.70 -0.82
N ALA A 199 -22.77 -9.65 0.02
CA ALA A 199 -21.81 -10.68 -0.37
C ALA A 199 -22.37 -11.57 -1.49
N VAL A 200 -21.52 -11.94 -2.45
CA VAL A 200 -21.89 -12.78 -3.60
C VAL A 200 -22.31 -14.19 -3.17
N ASP A 201 -21.75 -14.69 -2.07
CA ASP A 201 -22.06 -16.00 -1.51
C ASP A 201 -21.79 -16.05 0.01
N ASP A 202 -22.17 -17.17 0.61
CA ASP A 202 -22.01 -17.46 2.03
C ASP A 202 -20.55 -17.51 2.48
N GLN A 203 -19.62 -17.89 1.60
CA GLN A 203 -18.20 -17.97 1.93
C GLN A 203 -17.60 -16.58 2.07
N VAL A 204 -17.88 -15.67 1.13
CA VAL A 204 -17.47 -14.26 1.18
C VAL A 204 -18.13 -13.57 2.36
N ARG A 205 -19.42 -13.85 2.62
CA ARG A 205 -20.15 -13.32 3.77
C ARG A 205 -19.46 -13.68 5.09
N ARG A 206 -19.17 -14.97 5.31
CA ARG A 206 -18.50 -15.44 6.54
C ARG A 206 -17.12 -14.82 6.68
N LYS A 207 -16.34 -14.81 5.61
CA LYS A 207 -14.99 -14.22 5.62
C LYS A 207 -15.00 -12.74 6.00
N LEU A 208 -15.98 -11.97 5.51
CA LEU A 208 -16.13 -10.56 5.90
C LEU A 208 -16.38 -10.42 7.40
N LEU A 209 -17.34 -11.17 7.94
CA LEU A 209 -17.68 -11.13 9.37
C LEU A 209 -16.52 -11.61 10.25
N GLU A 210 -15.76 -12.62 9.80
CA GLU A 210 -14.56 -13.11 10.48
C GLU A 210 -13.46 -12.04 10.55
N ILE A 211 -13.27 -11.25 9.48
CA ILE A 211 -12.27 -10.17 9.47
C ILE A 211 -12.63 -9.08 10.50
N VAL A 212 -13.90 -8.68 10.56
CA VAL A 212 -14.39 -7.68 11.53
C VAL A 212 -14.23 -8.22 12.96
N ARG A 213 -14.73 -9.44 13.20
CA ARG A 213 -14.64 -10.10 14.50
C ARG A 213 -13.20 -10.26 14.98
N ALA A 214 -12.29 -10.69 14.10
CA ALA A 214 -10.87 -10.85 14.45
C ALA A 214 -10.18 -9.51 14.77
N CYS A 215 -10.69 -8.40 14.23
CA CYS A 215 -10.22 -7.06 14.58
C CYS A 215 -10.66 -6.68 15.99
N GLU A 216 -11.95 -6.88 16.32
CA GLU A 216 -12.51 -6.64 17.66
C GLU A 216 -11.84 -7.53 18.72
N GLU A 217 -11.71 -8.84 18.46
CA GLU A 217 -11.07 -9.78 19.39
C GLU A 217 -9.62 -9.41 19.70
N ARG A 218 -8.88 -8.85 18.73
CA ARG A 218 -7.50 -8.41 18.94
C ARG A 218 -7.42 -7.24 19.93
N ALA A 219 -8.34 -6.28 19.83
CA ALA A 219 -8.40 -5.16 20.77
C ALA A 219 -8.79 -5.64 22.18
N LEU A 220 -9.80 -6.53 22.26
CA LEU A 220 -10.26 -7.09 23.54
C LEU A 220 -9.17 -7.87 24.26
N GLN A 221 -8.33 -8.62 23.51
CA GLN A 221 -7.16 -9.31 24.09
C GLN A 221 -6.12 -8.35 24.69
N MET A 222 -6.10 -7.10 24.24
CA MET A 222 -5.25 -6.04 24.78
C MET A 222 -5.93 -5.24 25.90
N GLY A 223 -7.16 -5.60 26.28
CA GLY A 223 -7.96 -4.88 27.29
C GLY A 223 -8.68 -3.64 26.76
N GLU A 224 -8.74 -3.47 25.44
CA GLU A 224 -9.34 -2.31 24.76
C GLU A 224 -10.65 -2.70 24.05
N ASP A 225 -11.56 -1.73 23.91
CA ASP A 225 -12.82 -1.90 23.17
C ASP A 225 -12.90 -0.93 21.99
N LEU A 226 -12.88 -1.48 20.77
CA LEU A 226 -12.99 -0.68 19.54
C LEU A 226 -14.35 0.00 19.39
N ARG A 227 -15.42 -0.58 19.93
CA ARG A 227 -16.75 0.04 19.88
C ARG A 227 -16.87 1.24 20.81
N GLY A 228 -16.07 1.27 21.87
CA GLY A 228 -15.98 2.41 22.78
C GLY A 228 -15.04 3.51 22.29
N SER A 229 -14.08 3.20 21.40
CA SER A 229 -13.11 4.17 20.87
C SER A 229 -13.49 4.76 19.51
N GLN A 230 -14.37 4.08 18.76
CA GLN A 230 -15.01 4.60 17.56
C GLN A 230 -16.40 5.17 17.94
N PRO A 231 -16.88 6.25 17.29
CA PRO A 231 -16.15 7.10 16.35
C PRO A 231 -15.04 7.90 17.05
N THR A 232 -13.98 8.25 16.31
CA THR A 232 -12.83 8.96 16.90
C THR A 232 -13.24 10.36 17.43
N PRO A 233 -12.46 10.98 18.34
CA PRO A 233 -12.76 12.34 18.83
C PRO A 233 -12.93 13.38 17.72
N GLY A 234 -12.17 13.24 16.61
CA GLY A 234 -12.30 14.11 15.44
C GLY A 234 -13.61 13.90 14.67
N ASN A 235 -14.11 12.66 14.61
CA ASN A 235 -15.39 12.38 13.97
C ASN A 235 -16.57 12.85 14.82
N ILE A 236 -16.47 12.73 16.15
CA ILE A 236 -17.47 13.27 17.09
C ILE A 236 -17.56 14.79 16.97
N SER A 237 -16.43 15.50 16.93
CA SER A 237 -16.43 16.95 16.71
C SER A 237 -16.95 17.33 15.32
N GLY A 238 -16.77 16.44 14.34
CA GLY A 238 -17.38 16.52 13.01
C GLY A 238 -18.88 16.17 12.97
N GLY A 239 -19.49 15.76 14.08
CA GLY A 239 -20.94 15.51 14.19
C GLY A 239 -21.38 14.06 14.00
N ILE A 240 -20.47 13.08 14.05
CA ILE A 240 -20.80 11.65 14.07
C ILE A 240 -20.92 11.18 15.52
N THR A 241 -22.14 10.83 15.95
CA THR A 241 -22.43 10.58 17.38
C THR A 241 -22.66 9.12 17.76
N THR A 242 -22.79 8.21 16.78
CA THR A 242 -23.16 6.80 17.00
C THR A 242 -22.52 5.88 15.96
N ILE A 243 -22.42 4.60 16.31
CA ILE A 243 -22.11 3.47 15.42
C ILE A 243 -23.35 2.57 15.32
#